data_AF-A0A1G1NF05-F1
#
_entry.id   AF-A0A1G1NF05-F1
#
_cell.length_a   1.000
_cell.length_b   1.000
_cell.length_c   1.000
_cell.angle_alpha   90.00
_cell.angle_beta   90.00
_cell.angle_gamma   90.00
#
_symmetry.space_group_name_H-M   'P 1'
#
loop_
_entity.id
_entity.type
_entity.pdbx_description
1 polymer ?
#
loop_
_entity_poly.entity_id
_entity_poly.type
_entity_poly.pdbx_seq_one_letter_code
_entity_poly.pdbx_strand_id
1 'polypeptide(L)'
;MKDQSYLPPEAKAYTAFLAWLDEGKKVWSIFDEEGVPVPSTLKRALSDVNSSSKNQVRRTPVREPEKPEMPPQAHEDWLWIEVKDASLRTLVLAILNEGKSLPIKDIIKRVKQIDPNANEGSIYNIGSQEEKMQKTDEGWWRLQDGVEAPILFKNHIWAPADLFQKQDLAAFRRMAVRHLLAISSDGLQIMQVYRQLKDADWLRTPKSKDLIKADLLIMKKEKRVKTLGHSKKWTLINKVS
;
A
#
# COMPACT_ATOMS: atom_id res chain seq x y z
N MET A 1 33.54 56.33 -27.39
CA MET A 1 33.36 55.58 -26.12
C MET A 1 32.01 54.89 -26.15
N LYS A 2 31.95 53.68 -26.70
CA LYS A 2 30.79 52.79 -26.64
C LYS A 2 31.29 51.48 -26.06
N ASP A 3 30.88 51.17 -24.83
CA ASP A 3 30.50 49.82 -24.41
C ASP A 3 30.14 49.83 -22.93
N GLN A 4 28.86 50.10 -22.66
CA GLN A 4 28.21 49.50 -21.50
C GLN A 4 27.40 48.35 -22.08
N SER A 5 27.93 47.14 -21.95
CA SER A 5 27.29 45.90 -22.38
C SER A 5 25.90 45.81 -21.75
N TYR A 6 24.86 46.16 -22.52
CA TYR A 6 23.50 46.04 -22.08
C TYR A 6 23.17 44.55 -21.99
N LEU A 7 23.28 44.00 -20.79
CA LEU A 7 22.81 42.64 -20.53
C LEU A 7 21.27 42.64 -20.69
N PRO A 8 20.72 41.67 -21.43
CA PRO A 8 19.28 41.44 -21.48
C PRO A 8 18.70 41.34 -20.05
N PRO A 9 17.45 41.77 -19.82
CA PRO A 9 16.80 41.67 -18.51
C PRO A 9 16.88 40.28 -17.88
N GLU A 10 16.80 39.23 -18.70
CA GLU A 10 16.92 37.83 -18.32
C GLU A 10 18.32 37.51 -17.78
N ALA A 11 19.37 38.01 -18.43
CA ALA A 11 20.74 37.82 -17.99
C ALA A 11 21.02 38.56 -16.68
N LYS A 12 20.46 39.77 -16.50
CA LYS A 12 20.55 40.51 -15.22
C LYS A 12 19.83 39.78 -14.09
N ALA A 13 18.63 39.26 -14.35
CA ALA A 13 17.87 38.49 -13.37
C ALA A 13 18.58 37.19 -12.98
N TYR A 14 19.18 36.49 -13.96
CA TYR A 14 19.94 35.28 -13.71
C TYR A 14 21.20 35.54 -12.88
N THR A 15 21.94 36.61 -13.17
CA THR A 15 23.12 36.99 -12.37
C THR A 15 22.75 37.37 -10.94
N ALA A 16 21.67 38.13 -10.76
CA ALA A 16 21.16 38.47 -9.42
C ALA A 16 20.70 37.21 -8.65
N PHE A 17 20.09 36.26 -9.35
CA PHE A 17 19.71 34.97 -8.77
C PHE A 17 20.91 34.14 -8.32
N LEU A 18 21.97 34.05 -9.14
CA LEU A 18 23.21 33.35 -8.76
C LEU A 18 23.88 33.99 -7.55
N ALA A 19 23.96 35.32 -7.50
CA ALA A 19 24.51 36.04 -6.35
C ALA A 19 23.72 35.75 -5.06
N TRP A 20 22.39 35.70 -5.16
CA TRP A 20 21.53 35.34 -4.04
C TRP A 20 21.77 33.89 -3.56
N LEU A 21 22.00 32.94 -4.47
CA LEU A 21 22.31 31.55 -4.12
C LEU A 21 23.63 31.41 -3.37
N ASP A 22 24.66 32.11 -3.83
CA ASP A 22 25.97 32.05 -3.20
C ASP A 22 25.92 32.65 -1.80
N GLU A 23 25.18 33.74 -1.61
CA GLU A 23 24.97 34.31 -0.28
C GLU A 23 24.18 33.36 0.65
N GLY A 24 23.15 32.70 0.11
CA GLY A 24 22.39 31.69 0.86
C GLY A 24 23.27 30.50 1.31
N LYS A 25 24.22 30.06 0.49
CA LYS A 25 25.19 29.02 0.86
C LYS A 25 26.16 29.46 1.96
N LYS A 26 26.62 30.71 1.92
CA LYS A 26 27.49 31.25 2.99
C LYS A 26 26.75 31.25 4.33
N VAL A 27 25.51 31.74 4.34
CA VAL A 27 24.67 31.72 5.56
C VAL A 27 24.48 30.30 6.07
N TRP A 28 24.25 29.33 5.18
CA TRP A 28 24.18 27.92 5.57
C TRP A 28 25.44 27.43 6.27
N SER A 29 26.62 27.75 5.73
CA SER A 29 27.92 27.36 6.32
C SER A 29 28.04 27.84 7.76
N ILE A 30 27.63 29.08 8.03
CA ILE A 30 27.68 29.66 9.38
C ILE A 30 26.79 28.86 10.36
N PHE A 31 25.57 28.49 9.95
CA PHE A 31 24.70 27.66 10.81
C PHE A 31 25.27 26.25 11.05
N ASP A 32 25.91 25.66 10.03
CA ASP A 32 26.51 24.33 10.11
C ASP A 32 27.75 24.33 11.02
N GLU A 33 28.61 25.33 10.90
CA GLU A 33 29.81 25.54 11.72
C GLU A 33 29.47 25.80 13.20
N GLU A 34 28.41 26.56 13.45
CA GLU A 34 27.94 26.87 14.81
C GLU A 34 27.08 25.74 15.42
N GLY A 35 26.79 24.67 14.67
CA GLY A 35 25.94 23.56 15.11
C GLY A 35 24.49 23.98 15.41
N VAL A 36 24.05 25.12 14.89
CA VAL A 36 22.72 25.69 15.11
C VAL A 36 21.76 25.16 14.04
N PRO A 37 20.54 24.74 14.40
CA PRO A 37 19.58 24.26 13.40
C PRO A 37 19.23 25.34 12.37
N VAL A 38 19.58 25.06 11.10
CA VAL A 38 19.29 25.95 9.97
C VAL A 38 17.77 26.24 9.86
N PRO A 39 17.36 27.51 9.70
CA PRO A 39 15.96 27.89 9.53
C PRO A 39 15.25 27.16 8.37
N SER A 40 14.01 26.74 8.61
CA SER A 40 13.21 25.98 7.63
C SER A 40 12.98 26.73 6.30
N THR A 41 12.93 28.06 6.36
CA THR A 41 12.81 28.95 5.20
C THR A 41 14.04 28.88 4.30
N LEU A 42 15.25 28.93 4.88
CA LEU A 42 16.51 28.80 4.15
C LEU A 42 16.68 27.39 3.58
N LYS A 43 16.32 26.36 4.35
CA LYS A 43 16.29 24.96 3.87
C LYS A 43 15.44 24.80 2.63
N ARG A 44 14.23 25.35 2.63
CA ARG A 44 13.31 25.28 1.48
C ARG A 44 13.85 26.05 0.28
N ALA A 45 14.32 27.28 0.51
CA ALA A 45 14.78 28.19 -0.53
C ALA A 45 15.98 27.62 -1.33
N LEU A 46 16.92 26.94 -0.68
CA LEU A 46 18.09 26.35 -1.34
C LEU A 46 17.84 24.92 -1.88
N SER A 47 16.93 24.17 -1.26
CA SER A 47 16.59 22.81 -1.72
C SER A 47 15.81 22.81 -3.04
N ASP A 48 14.97 23.82 -3.28
CA ASP A 48 14.20 23.97 -4.52
C ASP A 48 15.09 24.30 -5.73
N VAL A 49 16.30 24.83 -5.50
CA VAL A 49 17.25 25.22 -6.55
C VAL A 49 18.06 24.01 -7.03
N ASN A 50 18.52 23.17 -6.10
CA ASN A 50 19.27 21.94 -6.40
C ASN A 50 18.37 20.80 -6.94
N SER A 51 17.05 20.94 -6.86
CA SER A 51 16.10 19.92 -7.31
C SER A 51 15.70 20.04 -8.79
N SER A 52 16.26 21.01 -9.52
CA SER A 52 16.07 21.15 -10.97
C SER A 52 16.83 20.10 -11.82
N SER A 53 17.60 19.19 -11.22
CA SER A 53 18.26 18.09 -11.97
C SER A 53 18.26 16.71 -11.32
N LYS A 54 17.60 16.49 -10.16
CA LYS A 54 17.58 15.17 -9.50
C LYS A 54 16.28 14.88 -8.76
N ASN A 55 15.15 14.84 -9.48
CA ASN A 55 13.98 14.05 -9.04
C ASN A 55 14.06 12.58 -9.54
N GLN A 56 15.27 12.06 -9.75
CA GLN A 56 15.51 10.64 -9.51
C GLN A 56 15.62 10.48 -7.99
N VAL A 57 14.46 10.36 -7.34
CA VAL A 57 14.39 9.62 -6.08
C VAL A 57 15.16 8.32 -6.37
N ARG A 58 16.33 8.14 -5.75
CA ARG A 58 17.06 6.87 -5.82
C ARG A 58 16.02 5.79 -5.58
N ARG A 59 15.83 4.90 -6.56
CA ARG A 59 14.86 3.81 -6.47
C ARG A 59 15.36 2.84 -5.41
N THR A 60 15.18 3.18 -4.15
CA THR A 60 15.32 2.20 -3.09
C THR A 60 14.13 1.26 -3.28
N PRO A 61 14.37 -0.02 -3.65
CA PRO A 61 13.28 -0.96 -3.81
C PRO A 61 12.51 -1.02 -2.50
N VAL A 62 11.18 -0.98 -2.60
CA VAL A 62 10.31 -1.04 -1.44
C VAL A 62 10.54 -2.38 -0.78
N ARG A 63 11.00 -2.36 0.47
CA ARG A 63 11.15 -3.58 1.25
C ARG A 63 9.77 -4.19 1.47
N GLU A 64 9.75 -5.52 1.55
CA GLU A 64 8.53 -6.22 1.92
C GLU A 64 8.11 -5.79 3.33
N PRO A 65 6.80 -5.54 3.58
CA PRO A 65 6.33 -5.29 4.93
C PRO A 65 6.64 -6.48 5.84
N GLU A 66 6.69 -6.23 7.14
CA GLU A 66 6.82 -7.29 8.13
C GLU A 66 5.71 -8.33 7.93
N LYS A 67 6.12 -9.58 7.68
CA LYS A 67 5.20 -10.70 7.50
C LYS A 67 4.57 -11.05 8.86
N PRO A 68 3.26 -11.30 8.93
CA PRO A 68 2.69 -11.91 10.11
C PRO A 68 3.23 -13.33 10.26
N GLU A 69 2.98 -13.93 11.42
CA GLU A 69 3.38 -15.31 11.68
C GLU A 69 2.79 -16.26 10.65
N MET A 70 3.67 -16.94 9.93
CA MET A 70 3.34 -17.84 8.84
C MET A 70 2.87 -19.19 9.39
N PRO A 71 1.74 -19.74 8.92
CA PRO A 71 1.31 -21.07 9.33
C PRO A 71 2.31 -22.14 8.84
N PRO A 72 2.45 -23.29 9.53
CA PRO A 72 3.40 -24.33 9.16
C PRO A 72 3.24 -24.88 7.74
N GLN A 73 2.04 -24.80 7.16
CA GLN A 73 1.75 -25.32 5.82
C GLN A 73 1.92 -24.27 4.70
N ALA A 74 2.15 -22.99 5.02
CA ALA A 74 2.34 -21.95 4.02
C ALA A 74 3.78 -21.91 3.50
N HIS A 75 3.93 -21.43 2.27
CA HIS A 75 5.23 -21.21 1.63
C HIS A 75 5.60 -19.72 1.65
N GLU A 76 6.89 -19.41 1.51
CA GLU A 76 7.42 -18.03 1.53
C GLU A 76 6.80 -17.11 0.47
N ASP A 77 6.28 -17.75 -0.56
CA ASP A 77 5.84 -17.19 -1.82
C ASP A 77 4.30 -16.94 -1.84
N TRP A 78 3.61 -17.37 -0.76
CA TRP A 78 2.20 -17.11 -0.51
C TRP A 78 1.95 -15.67 -0.08
N LEU A 79 0.74 -15.19 -0.39
CA LEU A 79 0.25 -13.89 0.06
C LEU A 79 -0.56 -14.06 1.33
N TRP A 80 -0.67 -12.97 2.10
CA TRP A 80 -1.48 -12.94 3.31
C TRP A 80 -2.34 -11.68 3.35
N ILE A 81 -3.57 -11.78 3.85
CA ILE A 81 -4.44 -10.62 4.07
C ILE A 81 -5.06 -10.67 5.46
N GLU A 82 -5.34 -9.50 6.04
CA GLU A 82 -6.12 -9.43 7.28
C GLU A 82 -7.52 -10.01 7.02
N VAL A 83 -8.02 -10.83 7.94
CA VAL A 83 -9.29 -11.57 7.75
C VAL A 83 -10.46 -10.62 7.46
N LYS A 84 -10.47 -9.44 8.09
CA LYS A 84 -11.50 -8.40 7.89
C LYS A 84 -11.55 -7.82 6.47
N ASP A 85 -10.43 -7.91 5.74
CA ASP A 85 -10.31 -7.39 4.38
C ASP A 85 -10.48 -8.51 3.33
N ALA A 86 -10.74 -9.75 3.77
CA ALA A 86 -10.95 -10.91 2.90
C ALA A 86 -12.37 -10.97 2.32
N SER A 87 -12.49 -11.55 1.13
CA SER A 87 -13.76 -11.88 0.54
C SER A 87 -14.48 -12.95 1.34
N LEU A 88 -15.82 -12.89 1.28
CA LEU A 88 -16.68 -13.89 1.90
C LEU A 88 -16.37 -15.30 1.40
N ARG A 89 -16.07 -15.46 0.09
CA ARG A 89 -15.69 -16.73 -0.51
C ARG A 89 -14.38 -17.26 0.09
N THR A 90 -13.34 -16.44 0.08
CA THR A 90 -12.04 -16.79 0.64
C THR A 90 -12.13 -17.15 2.12
N LEU A 91 -12.94 -16.42 2.87
CA LEU A 91 -13.19 -16.69 4.28
C LEU A 91 -13.91 -18.03 4.50
N VAL A 92 -14.95 -18.34 3.74
CA VAL A 92 -15.67 -19.62 3.82
C VAL A 92 -14.74 -20.79 3.49
N LEU A 93 -13.94 -20.69 2.43
CA LEU A 93 -12.96 -21.71 2.08
C LEU A 93 -11.90 -21.89 3.16
N ALA A 94 -11.42 -20.79 3.76
CA ALA A 94 -10.44 -20.84 4.84
C ALA A 94 -11.00 -21.54 6.09
N ILE A 95 -12.25 -21.26 6.46
CA ILE A 95 -12.93 -21.92 7.58
C ILE A 95 -13.10 -23.42 7.33
N LEU A 96 -13.44 -23.81 6.10
CA LEU A 96 -13.57 -25.22 5.72
C LEU A 96 -12.23 -25.95 5.64
N ASN A 97 -11.12 -25.22 5.47
CA ASN A 97 -9.78 -25.79 5.46
C ASN A 97 -9.27 -26.12 6.88
N GLU A 98 -9.77 -25.43 7.92
CA GLU A 98 -9.39 -25.67 9.32
C GLU A 98 -9.90 -27.01 9.88
N GLY A 99 -10.89 -27.64 9.23
CA GLY A 99 -11.60 -28.77 9.82
C GLY A 99 -12.18 -29.74 8.80
N LYS A 100 -12.66 -30.88 9.29
CA LYS A 100 -13.51 -31.77 8.50
C LYS A 100 -14.89 -31.13 8.32
N SER A 101 -15.69 -31.71 7.42
CA SER A 101 -17.06 -31.31 7.07
C SER A 101 -17.82 -30.58 8.18
N LEU A 102 -18.36 -29.40 7.86
CA LEU A 102 -19.10 -28.55 8.78
C LEU A 102 -20.57 -28.38 8.34
N PRO A 103 -21.52 -28.38 9.27
CA PRO A 103 -22.88 -27.92 9.00
C PRO A 103 -22.87 -26.45 8.53
N ILE A 104 -23.77 -26.09 7.60
CA ILE A 104 -23.86 -24.71 7.08
C ILE A 104 -24.10 -23.67 8.20
N LYS A 105 -24.82 -24.04 9.25
CA LYS A 105 -25.09 -23.17 10.40
C LYS A 105 -23.80 -22.79 11.14
N ASP A 106 -22.85 -23.73 11.25
CA ASP A 106 -21.58 -23.49 11.93
C ASP A 106 -20.64 -22.64 11.07
N ILE A 107 -20.68 -22.82 9.75
CA ILE A 107 -19.97 -21.95 8.80
C ILE A 107 -20.50 -20.52 8.92
N ILE A 108 -21.83 -20.32 8.87
CA ILE A 108 -22.45 -19.01 9.03
C ILE A 108 -22.05 -18.37 10.37
N LYS A 109 -22.10 -19.15 11.45
CA LYS A 109 -21.71 -18.69 12.79
C LYS A 109 -20.26 -18.21 12.83
N ARG A 110 -19.31 -19.01 12.31
CA ARG A 110 -17.89 -18.64 12.25
C ARG A 110 -17.63 -17.43 11.37
N VAL A 111 -18.25 -17.38 10.20
CA VAL A 111 -18.17 -16.21 9.31
C VAL A 111 -18.68 -14.96 10.02
N LYS A 112 -19.83 -15.02 10.71
CA LYS A 112 -20.39 -13.86 11.43
C LYS A 112 -19.61 -13.45 12.67
N GLN A 113 -18.83 -14.35 13.28
CA GLN A 113 -17.90 -13.98 14.35
C GLN A 113 -16.77 -13.09 13.83
N ILE A 114 -16.42 -13.24 12.56
CA ILE A 114 -15.33 -12.53 11.90
C ILE A 114 -15.84 -11.27 11.18
N ASP A 115 -16.90 -11.39 10.40
CA ASP A 115 -17.62 -10.31 9.74
C ASP A 115 -19.10 -10.34 10.16
N PRO A 116 -19.48 -9.58 11.21
CA PRO A 116 -20.85 -9.51 11.69
C PRO A 116 -21.87 -9.02 10.65
N ASN A 117 -21.42 -8.35 9.59
CA ASN A 117 -22.28 -7.83 8.52
C ASN A 117 -22.47 -8.82 7.36
N ALA A 118 -21.84 -10.00 7.42
CA ALA A 118 -21.94 -11.00 6.38
C ALA A 118 -23.40 -11.49 6.19
N ASN A 119 -23.85 -11.48 4.95
CA ASN A 119 -25.20 -11.92 4.58
C ASN A 119 -25.26 -13.46 4.49
N GLU A 120 -26.18 -14.08 5.23
CA GLU A 120 -26.33 -15.55 5.28
C GLU A 120 -26.66 -16.16 3.91
N GLY A 121 -27.51 -15.50 3.12
CA GLY A 121 -27.83 -15.94 1.77
C GLY A 121 -26.63 -15.94 0.84
N SER A 122 -25.70 -14.99 1.01
CA SER A 122 -24.44 -14.96 0.26
C SER A 122 -23.52 -16.12 0.65
N ILE A 123 -23.47 -16.47 1.93
CA ILE A 123 -22.72 -17.66 2.42
C ILE A 123 -23.32 -18.94 1.83
N TYR A 124 -24.65 -19.05 1.82
CA TYR A 124 -25.35 -20.18 1.23
C TYR A 124 -25.07 -20.33 -0.28
N ASN A 125 -25.11 -19.21 -1.02
CA ASN A 125 -24.81 -19.18 -2.44
C ASN A 125 -23.36 -19.57 -2.74
N ILE A 126 -22.40 -19.11 -1.92
CA ILE A 126 -21.00 -19.55 -2.05
C ILE A 126 -20.93 -21.05 -1.89
N GLY A 127 -21.59 -21.61 -0.86
CA GLY A 127 -21.66 -23.06 -0.73
C GLY A 127 -22.15 -23.70 -2.02
N SER A 128 -23.36 -23.37 -2.47
CA SER A 128 -24.00 -24.07 -3.58
C SER A 128 -23.32 -23.92 -4.94
N GLN A 129 -22.52 -22.87 -5.14
CA GLN A 129 -21.87 -22.59 -6.43
C GLN A 129 -20.37 -22.92 -6.43
N GLU A 130 -19.77 -23.20 -5.28
CA GLU A 130 -18.34 -23.42 -5.19
C GLU A 130 -17.96 -24.84 -5.60
N GLU A 131 -17.28 -24.96 -6.74
CA GLU A 131 -16.84 -26.24 -7.30
C GLU A 131 -15.85 -26.99 -6.40
N LYS A 132 -15.13 -26.28 -5.53
CA LYS A 132 -14.19 -26.85 -4.56
C LYS A 132 -14.85 -27.51 -3.36
N MET A 133 -16.15 -27.30 -3.20
CA MET A 133 -16.91 -27.78 -2.06
C MET A 133 -17.81 -28.94 -2.46
N GLN A 134 -18.08 -29.83 -1.51
CA GLN A 134 -19.02 -30.93 -1.66
C GLN A 134 -19.95 -30.97 -0.46
N LYS A 135 -21.21 -31.27 -0.72
CA LYS A 135 -22.23 -31.48 0.30
C LYS A 135 -22.30 -32.98 0.60
N THR A 136 -22.21 -33.34 1.88
CA THR A 136 -22.39 -34.71 2.35
C THR A 136 -23.87 -35.08 2.43
N ASP A 137 -24.18 -36.37 2.58
CA ASP A 137 -25.55 -36.87 2.73
C ASP A 137 -26.26 -36.30 3.98
N GLU A 138 -25.47 -35.97 5.02
CA GLU A 138 -25.94 -35.32 6.25
C GLU A 138 -26.15 -33.80 6.08
N GLY A 139 -25.91 -33.28 4.89
CA GLY A 139 -26.04 -31.87 4.55
C GLY A 139 -24.88 -30.97 5.02
N TRP A 140 -23.75 -31.56 5.37
CA TRP A 140 -22.54 -30.85 5.78
C TRP A 140 -21.72 -30.48 4.56
N TRP A 141 -20.90 -29.46 4.68
CA TRP A 141 -20.05 -28.96 3.62
C TRP A 141 -18.60 -29.27 3.97
N ARG A 142 -17.86 -29.83 3.01
CA ARG A 142 -16.41 -30.00 3.11
C ARG A 142 -15.74 -29.57 1.82
N LEU A 143 -14.44 -29.31 1.89
CA LEU A 143 -13.61 -29.25 0.70
C LEU A 143 -13.54 -30.63 0.04
N GLN A 144 -13.36 -30.66 -1.28
CA GLN A 144 -13.01 -31.87 -1.99
C GLN A 144 -11.59 -32.33 -1.63
N ASP A 145 -11.37 -33.64 -1.68
CA ASP A 145 -10.08 -34.21 -1.31
C ASP A 145 -9.00 -33.74 -2.29
N GLY A 146 -7.85 -33.30 -1.77
CA GLY A 146 -6.72 -32.80 -2.57
C GLY A 146 -6.88 -31.38 -3.12
N VAL A 147 -7.97 -30.67 -2.79
CA VAL A 147 -8.13 -29.27 -3.21
C VAL A 147 -7.36 -28.31 -2.31
N GLU A 148 -6.51 -27.50 -2.92
CA GLU A 148 -5.90 -26.37 -2.22
C GLU A 148 -6.91 -25.27 -1.90
N ALA A 149 -6.87 -24.82 -0.65
CA ALA A 149 -7.71 -23.77 -0.11
C ALA A 149 -6.89 -22.79 0.76
N PRO A 150 -7.35 -21.54 0.90
CA PRO A 150 -6.73 -20.59 1.81
C PRO A 150 -6.66 -21.12 3.24
N ILE A 151 -5.64 -20.72 4.00
CA ILE A 151 -5.44 -21.12 5.39
C ILE A 151 -5.78 -19.92 6.28
N LEU A 152 -6.75 -20.11 7.18
CA LEU A 152 -7.00 -19.16 8.26
C LEU A 152 -5.96 -19.43 9.36
N PHE A 153 -5.14 -18.43 9.69
CA PHE A 153 -4.17 -18.52 10.77
C PHE A 153 -4.09 -17.20 11.55
N LYS A 154 -4.46 -17.26 12.82
CA LYS A 154 -4.65 -16.08 13.68
C LYS A 154 -5.62 -15.08 13.02
N ASN A 155 -5.18 -13.85 12.80
CA ASN A 155 -5.97 -12.79 12.16
C ASN A 155 -5.65 -12.60 10.67
N HIS A 156 -5.04 -13.60 10.02
CA HIS A 156 -4.70 -13.55 8.60
C HIS A 156 -5.19 -14.77 7.83
N ILE A 157 -5.46 -14.56 6.54
CA ILE A 157 -5.67 -15.64 5.58
C ILE A 157 -4.45 -15.71 4.68
N TRP A 158 -3.89 -16.91 4.54
CA TRP A 158 -2.71 -17.21 3.73
C TRP A 158 -3.11 -18.07 2.53
N ALA A 159 -2.64 -17.73 1.32
CA ALA A 159 -2.86 -18.53 0.13
C ALA A 159 -1.89 -18.14 -0.99
N PRO A 160 -1.63 -19.02 -1.98
CA PRO A 160 -1.05 -18.60 -3.24
C PRO A 160 -1.97 -17.61 -3.97
N ALA A 161 -1.39 -16.79 -4.84
CA ALA A 161 -2.07 -15.62 -5.42
C ALA A 161 -3.27 -15.99 -6.33
N ASP A 162 -3.25 -17.17 -6.92
CA ASP A 162 -4.29 -17.71 -7.80
C ASP A 162 -5.56 -18.17 -7.06
N LEU A 163 -5.45 -18.49 -5.76
CA LEU A 163 -6.61 -18.80 -4.91
C LEU A 163 -7.38 -17.57 -4.46
N PHE A 164 -6.75 -16.39 -4.50
CA PHE A 164 -7.35 -15.15 -4.07
C PHE A 164 -8.24 -14.51 -5.14
N GLN A 165 -9.36 -13.95 -4.71
CA GLN A 165 -10.22 -13.17 -5.59
C GLN A 165 -9.61 -11.78 -5.88
N LYS A 166 -10.12 -11.10 -6.91
CA LYS A 166 -9.67 -9.73 -7.27
C LYS A 166 -9.68 -8.76 -6.08
N GLN A 167 -10.66 -8.89 -5.20
CA GLN A 167 -10.81 -8.06 -4.01
C GLN A 167 -9.78 -8.37 -2.91
N ASP A 168 -9.39 -9.65 -2.77
CA ASP A 168 -8.34 -10.10 -1.87
C ASP A 168 -6.96 -9.61 -2.33
N LEU A 169 -6.67 -9.76 -3.62
CA LEU A 169 -5.46 -9.21 -4.24
C LEU A 169 -5.41 -7.68 -4.09
N ALA A 170 -6.56 -7.01 -4.15
CA ALA A 170 -6.65 -5.57 -3.88
C ALA A 170 -6.40 -5.25 -2.40
N ALA A 171 -6.84 -6.07 -1.46
CA ALA A 171 -6.53 -5.93 -0.04
C ALA A 171 -5.02 -6.03 0.22
N PHE A 172 -4.36 -7.04 -0.34
CA PHE A 172 -2.90 -7.17 -0.26
C PHE A 172 -2.18 -5.96 -0.86
N ARG A 173 -2.64 -5.47 -2.01
CA ARG A 173 -2.09 -4.26 -2.63
C ARG A 173 -2.32 -3.00 -1.78
N ARG A 174 -3.49 -2.84 -1.14
CA ARG A 174 -3.75 -1.75 -0.18
C ARG A 174 -2.80 -1.80 1.01
N MET A 175 -2.49 -3.00 1.53
CA MET A 175 -1.48 -3.18 2.57
C MET A 175 -0.11 -2.70 2.10
N ALA A 176 0.33 -3.08 0.89
CA ALA A 176 1.59 -2.61 0.32
C ALA A 176 1.63 -1.08 0.14
N VAL A 177 0.55 -0.47 -0.35
CA VAL A 177 0.43 0.99 -0.44
C VAL A 177 0.52 1.65 0.94
N ARG A 178 -0.17 1.08 1.95
CA ARG A 178 -0.10 1.59 3.33
C ARG A 178 1.33 1.54 3.88
N HIS A 179 2.02 0.41 3.70
CA HIS A 179 3.42 0.26 4.11
C HIS A 179 4.31 1.32 3.46
N LEU A 180 4.13 1.53 2.16
CA LEU A 180 4.88 2.54 1.41
C LEU A 180 4.63 3.97 1.90
N LEU A 181 3.37 4.31 2.19
CA LEU A 181 3.01 5.62 2.74
C LEU A 181 3.49 5.80 4.18
N ALA A 182 3.60 4.73 4.96
CA ALA A 182 4.13 4.77 6.33
C ALA A 182 5.60 5.21 6.34
N ILE A 183 6.42 4.64 5.47
CA ILE A 183 7.86 4.94 5.39
C ILE A 183 8.18 6.26 4.67
N SER A 184 7.19 6.92 4.06
CA SER A 184 7.39 8.16 3.27
C SER A 184 6.99 9.40 4.06
N SER A 185 7.94 10.25 4.48
CA SER A 185 7.70 11.46 5.30
C SER A 185 6.67 12.45 4.71
N ASP A 186 6.82 12.78 3.43
CA ASP A 186 6.09 13.91 2.79
C ASP A 186 4.87 13.48 1.97
N GLY A 187 4.46 12.21 2.10
CA GLY A 187 3.46 11.60 1.25
C GLY A 187 3.92 11.41 -0.20
N LEU A 188 3.14 10.66 -0.97
CA LEU A 188 3.48 10.26 -2.34
C LEU A 188 2.37 10.59 -3.33
N GLN A 189 2.75 11.04 -4.53
CA GLN A 189 1.83 11.10 -5.66
C GLN A 189 1.53 9.68 -6.16
N ILE A 190 0.37 9.50 -6.83
CA ILE A 190 -0.05 8.20 -7.38
C ILE A 190 1.03 7.58 -8.27
N MET A 191 1.69 8.38 -9.12
CA MET A 191 2.75 7.90 -10.00
C MET A 191 4.01 7.45 -9.24
N GLN A 192 4.30 8.07 -8.08
CA GLN A 192 5.41 7.66 -7.23
C GLN A 192 5.11 6.32 -6.55
N VAL A 193 3.89 6.17 -6.00
CA VAL A 193 3.41 4.89 -5.46
C VAL A 193 3.47 3.78 -6.51
N TYR A 194 2.90 4.03 -7.70
CA TYR A 194 2.92 3.05 -8.78
C TYR A 194 4.33 2.66 -9.19
N ARG A 195 5.25 3.61 -9.41
CA ARG A 195 6.63 3.30 -9.80
C ARG A 195 7.36 2.47 -8.74
N GLN A 196 7.18 2.78 -7.46
CA GLN A 196 7.82 2.07 -6.37
C GLN A 196 7.27 0.65 -6.21
N LEU A 197 5.96 0.46 -6.36
CA LEU A 197 5.33 -0.86 -6.28
C LEU A 197 5.50 -1.71 -7.55
N LYS A 198 5.67 -1.07 -8.72
CA LYS A 198 5.91 -1.77 -10.00
C LYS A 198 7.13 -2.68 -9.90
N ASP A 199 8.20 -2.18 -9.31
CA ASP A 199 9.50 -2.85 -9.20
C ASP A 199 9.60 -3.74 -7.93
N ALA A 200 8.49 -3.97 -7.21
CA ALA A 200 8.46 -4.78 -5.99
C ALA A 200 8.06 -6.24 -6.27
N ASP A 201 9.04 -7.15 -6.40
CA ASP A 201 8.80 -8.55 -6.80
C ASP A 201 7.93 -9.35 -5.82
N TRP A 202 8.01 -9.03 -4.53
CA TRP A 202 7.18 -9.65 -3.49
C TRP A 202 5.70 -9.28 -3.62
N LEU A 203 5.37 -8.15 -4.24
CA LEU A 203 3.98 -7.73 -4.46
C LEU A 203 3.42 -8.44 -5.69
N ARG A 204 3.02 -9.71 -5.56
CA ARG A 204 2.53 -10.56 -6.66
C ARG A 204 1.06 -10.31 -7.02
N THR A 205 0.67 -9.04 -7.11
CA THR A 205 -0.69 -8.63 -7.50
C THR A 205 -0.64 -7.82 -8.79
N PRO A 206 -1.73 -7.73 -9.55
CA PRO A 206 -1.81 -6.81 -10.69
C PRO A 206 -1.56 -5.36 -10.26
N LYS A 207 -0.69 -4.66 -11.00
CA LYS A 207 -0.27 -3.29 -10.69
C LYS A 207 -0.49 -2.39 -11.89
N SER A 208 -1.35 -1.39 -11.72
CA SER A 208 -1.51 -0.30 -12.68
C SER A 208 -1.76 0.99 -11.92
N LYS A 209 -1.50 2.12 -12.58
CA LYS A 209 -1.82 3.45 -12.02
C LYS A 209 -3.29 3.54 -11.58
N ASP A 210 -4.21 2.96 -12.37
CA ASP A 210 -5.64 3.02 -12.10
C ASP A 210 -6.05 2.14 -10.93
N LEU A 211 -5.45 0.95 -10.79
CA LEU A 211 -5.66 0.09 -9.62
C LEU A 211 -5.17 0.77 -8.34
N ILE A 212 -3.97 1.36 -8.36
CA ILE A 212 -3.43 2.11 -7.22
C ILE A 212 -4.32 3.31 -6.87
N LYS A 213 -4.83 4.03 -7.88
CA LYS A 213 -5.78 5.13 -7.66
C LYS A 213 -7.07 4.63 -7.00
N ALA A 214 -7.64 3.53 -7.48
CA ALA A 214 -8.84 2.93 -6.91
C ALA A 214 -8.62 2.52 -5.45
N ASP A 215 -7.50 1.89 -5.14
CA ASP A 215 -7.12 1.50 -3.78
C ASP A 215 -6.98 2.70 -2.84
N LEU A 216 -6.34 3.78 -3.29
CA LEU A 216 -6.22 5.02 -2.52
C LEU A 216 -7.60 5.66 -2.24
N LEU A 217 -8.53 5.61 -3.20
CA LEU A 217 -9.88 6.13 -3.01
C LEU A 217 -10.67 5.29 -2.00
N ILE A 218 -10.56 3.96 -2.05
CA ILE A 218 -11.16 3.05 -1.07
C ILE A 218 -10.60 3.36 0.33
N MET A 219 -9.27 3.40 0.47
CA MET A 219 -8.62 3.73 1.75
C MET A 219 -8.97 5.13 2.25
N LYS A 220 -9.25 6.10 1.36
CA LYS A 220 -9.73 7.43 1.73
C LYS A 220 -11.14 7.36 2.30
N LYS A 221 -12.03 6.61 1.66
CA LYS A 221 -13.41 6.37 2.14
C LYS A 221 -13.39 5.71 3.52
N GLU A 222 -12.47 4.79 3.75
CA GLU A 222 -12.21 4.14 5.04
C GLU A 222 -11.46 5.03 6.05
N LYS A 223 -11.14 6.28 5.70
CA LYS A 223 -10.39 7.22 6.55
C LYS A 223 -9.01 6.68 6.99
N ARG A 224 -8.36 5.85 6.17
CA ARG A 224 -6.98 5.36 6.39
C ARG A 224 -5.93 6.30 5.77
N VAL A 225 -6.26 6.97 4.66
CA VAL A 225 -5.38 7.91 3.94
C VAL A 225 -6.06 9.26 3.68
N LYS A 226 -5.26 10.32 3.48
CA LYS A 226 -5.72 11.65 3.07
C LYS A 226 -4.79 12.28 2.02
N THR A 227 -5.28 13.31 1.35
CA THR A 227 -4.50 14.14 0.43
C THR A 227 -3.90 15.34 1.15
N LEU A 228 -2.62 15.65 0.90
CA LEU A 228 -1.91 16.79 1.49
C LEU A 228 -2.16 18.09 0.72
N GLY A 229 -3.09 18.92 1.22
CA GLY A 229 -3.41 20.23 0.63
C GLY A 229 -3.64 20.16 -0.88
N HIS A 230 -3.05 21.08 -1.63
CA HIS A 230 -3.12 21.13 -3.10
C HIS A 230 -2.07 20.26 -3.82
N SER A 231 -1.16 19.59 -3.10
CA SER A 231 -0.01 18.88 -3.68
C SER A 231 -0.36 17.59 -4.43
N LYS A 232 -1.62 17.13 -4.33
CA LYS A 232 -2.09 15.82 -4.83
C LYS A 232 -1.32 14.61 -4.28
N LYS A 233 -0.50 14.81 -3.24
CA LYS A 233 0.19 13.73 -2.52
C LYS A 233 -0.74 13.06 -1.53
N TRP A 234 -0.57 11.76 -1.36
CA TRP A 234 -1.31 10.92 -0.42
C TRP A 234 -0.44 10.61 0.79
N THR A 235 -1.04 10.60 1.98
CA THR A 235 -0.39 10.24 3.25
C THR A 235 -1.35 9.49 4.16
N LEU A 236 -0.81 8.81 5.17
CA LEU A 236 -1.63 8.20 6.24
C LEU A 236 -2.24 9.29 7.12
N ILE A 237 -3.46 9.04 7.64
CA ILE A 237 -4.12 10.00 8.55
C ILE A 237 -3.43 10.01 9.91
N ASN A 238 -3.08 8.82 10.43
CA ASN A 238 -2.35 8.63 11.67
C ASN A 238 -1.02 7.95 11.33
N LYS A 239 0.02 8.72 11.08
CA LYS A 239 1.37 8.16 11.15
C LYS A 239 1.64 7.90 12.62
N VAL A 240 1.70 6.62 13.00
CA VAL A 240 2.35 6.27 14.26
C VAL A 240 3.81 6.62 14.04
N SER A 241 4.22 7.74 14.66
CA SER A 241 5.59 8.24 14.71
C SER A 241 6.45 7.36 15.58
#